data_AF-A0A7C6F4I8-F1
#
_entry.id   AF-A0A7C6F4I8-F1
#
_cell.length_a   1.000
_cell.length_b   1.000
_cell.length_c   1.000
_cell.angle_alpha   90.00
_cell.angle_beta   90.00
_cell.angle_gamma   90.00
#
_symmetry.space_group_name_H-M   'P 1'
#
loop_
_entity.id
_entity.type
_entity.pdbx_description
1 polymer ?
#
loop_
_entity_poly.entity_id
_entity_poly.type
_entity_poly.pdbx_seq_one_letter_code
_entity_poly.pdbx_strand_id
1 'polypeptide(L)'
;MMGYEDKPTEVFRPKLVRYKGKIYPANQVHSAWPGIEIEGQTALMQPRMSDIVKMWTSHFQDPKKNFPELAKIKDDNNDGIPEVNTAEEIDALISSVTDMLKSIDYPLDKKRVVWVMDDRVYRSGKEYCTMEKEPWEKSPFANVHKYSHDILPAKAALGANGCTDCHRPDSSFFFAPVLVHLFDEHARPVVEPQYVQLGLHGNTVLLTAWSQAYLKPAIYGLLLLLPVPLLALIGQATLAWGFPSQSLPRGLRLIPILLAIGSLVVVVSLLYHPDLLEYVLPGRMWLDANHFIVASGVMAIGLVALLWEVKQLFVPQDLRSVMGMVLVVVGGLSLVASVLSGLFMLFKLRALELVTRLSYSIFDGAIGLLLIVTLVVLIRQIAAWYRPTR
;
A
#
# COMPACT_ATOMS: atom_id res chain seq x y z
N MET A 1 26.20 -28.83 0.72
CA MET A 1 24.94 -28.85 1.49
C MET A 1 24.92 -27.56 2.28
N MET A 2 23.89 -26.74 2.09
CA MET A 2 23.72 -25.49 2.85
C MET A 2 23.30 -25.84 4.30
N GLY A 3 24.04 -25.34 5.28
CA GLY A 3 23.85 -25.59 6.72
C GLY A 3 22.90 -24.60 7.41
N TYR A 4 22.86 -24.62 8.74
CA TYR A 4 22.08 -23.67 9.54
C TYR A 4 22.52 -22.21 9.30
N GLU A 5 23.82 -21.99 9.08
CA GLU A 5 24.41 -20.67 8.81
C GLU A 5 24.07 -20.14 7.42
N ASP A 6 23.69 -21.01 6.48
CA ASP A 6 23.32 -20.64 5.11
C ASP A 6 21.80 -20.39 4.97
N LYS A 7 21.04 -20.40 6.07
CA LYS A 7 19.62 -20.09 6.03
C LYS A 7 19.44 -18.61 5.70
N PRO A 8 18.65 -18.24 4.68
CA PRO A 8 18.34 -16.85 4.42
C PRO A 8 17.66 -16.27 5.67
N THR A 9 18.28 -15.26 6.26
CA THR A 9 17.73 -14.51 7.39
C THR A 9 16.65 -13.53 6.94
N GLU A 10 16.56 -13.27 5.64
CA GLU A 10 15.54 -12.42 5.06
C GLU A 10 14.30 -13.22 4.63
N VAL A 11 13.13 -12.67 4.93
CA VAL A 11 11.86 -13.21 4.45
C VAL A 11 11.81 -13.03 2.94
N PHE A 12 11.67 -14.13 2.21
CA PHE A 12 11.44 -14.10 0.78
C PHE A 12 10.13 -13.38 0.47
N ARG A 13 10.18 -12.36 -0.40
CA ARG A 13 9.02 -11.55 -0.79
C ARG A 13 8.71 -11.79 -2.27
N PRO A 14 7.75 -12.68 -2.59
CA PRO A 14 7.41 -12.95 -3.97
C PRO A 14 6.76 -11.73 -4.64
N LYS A 15 6.95 -11.61 -5.96
CA LYS A 15 6.16 -10.69 -6.78
C LYS A 15 4.69 -11.13 -6.75
N LEU A 16 3.78 -10.17 -6.82
CA LEU A 16 2.34 -10.42 -6.81
C LEU A 16 1.75 -10.22 -8.20
N VAL A 17 0.99 -11.20 -8.68
CA VAL A 17 0.32 -11.14 -9.98
C VAL A 17 -1.18 -11.29 -9.82
N ARG A 18 -1.95 -10.66 -10.71
CA ARG A 18 -3.38 -10.90 -10.83
C ARG A 18 -3.62 -12.03 -11.82
N TYR A 19 -4.14 -13.16 -11.34
CA TYR A 19 -4.50 -14.31 -12.19
C TYR A 19 -5.87 -14.84 -11.80
N LYS A 20 -6.77 -14.99 -12.79
CA LYS A 20 -8.17 -15.42 -12.60
C LYS A 20 -8.91 -14.66 -11.49
N GLY A 21 -8.74 -13.33 -11.49
CA GLY A 21 -9.41 -12.43 -10.53
C GLY A 21 -8.87 -12.46 -9.10
N LYS A 22 -7.78 -13.20 -8.83
CA LYS A 22 -7.14 -13.27 -7.52
C LYS A 22 -5.69 -12.79 -7.59
N ILE A 23 -5.16 -12.36 -6.45
CA ILE A 23 -3.75 -12.01 -6.30
C ILE A 23 -3.00 -13.27 -5.85
N TYR A 24 -1.93 -13.61 -6.54
CA TYR A 24 -1.06 -14.72 -6.19
C TYR A 24 0.40 -14.28 -6.11
N PRO A 25 1.17 -14.83 -5.15
CA PRO A 25 2.61 -14.77 -5.21
C PRO A 25 3.12 -15.62 -6.38
N ALA A 26 3.97 -15.06 -7.22
CA ALA A 26 4.54 -15.74 -8.38
C ALA A 26 6.01 -15.38 -8.59
N ASN A 27 6.76 -16.35 -9.08
CA ASN A 27 8.04 -16.12 -9.73
C ASN A 27 7.78 -15.94 -11.22
N GLN A 28 8.01 -14.74 -11.72
CA GLN A 28 7.95 -14.47 -13.15
C GLN A 28 9.37 -14.53 -13.71
N VAL A 29 9.62 -15.52 -14.57
CA VAL A 29 10.93 -15.69 -15.17
C VAL A 29 11.12 -14.66 -16.27
N HIS A 30 12.24 -13.93 -16.19
CA HIS A 30 12.73 -13.06 -17.26
C HIS A 30 13.62 -13.89 -18.19
N SER A 31 13.71 -13.53 -19.47
CA SER A 31 14.56 -14.25 -20.41
C SER A 31 15.42 -13.30 -21.23
N ALA A 32 16.68 -13.67 -21.45
CA ALA A 32 17.60 -12.98 -22.35
C ALA A 32 18.44 -14.02 -23.09
N TRP A 33 18.34 -14.08 -24.42
CA TRP A 33 18.98 -15.12 -25.20
C TRP A 33 19.02 -14.80 -26.71
N PRO A 34 20.02 -15.31 -27.46
CA PRO A 34 20.04 -15.18 -28.91
C PRO A 34 19.02 -16.14 -29.54
N GLY A 35 18.09 -15.63 -30.32
CA GLY A 35 17.10 -16.41 -31.07
C GLY A 35 17.40 -16.48 -32.56
N ILE A 36 16.65 -17.33 -33.27
CA ILE A 36 16.65 -17.44 -34.72
C ILE A 36 15.20 -17.27 -35.19
N GLU A 37 14.93 -16.15 -35.82
CA GLU A 37 13.68 -15.85 -36.52
C GLU A 37 13.66 -16.59 -37.86
N ILE A 38 12.52 -17.20 -38.22
CA ILE A 38 12.32 -17.88 -39.50
C ILE A 38 11.18 -17.16 -40.24
N GLU A 39 11.42 -16.84 -41.52
CA GLU A 39 10.40 -16.20 -42.35
C GLU A 39 9.10 -17.02 -42.39
N GLY A 40 7.98 -16.36 -42.10
CA GLY A 40 6.66 -16.98 -42.09
C GLY A 40 6.33 -17.83 -40.84
N GLN A 41 7.20 -17.88 -39.83
CA GLN A 41 6.92 -18.57 -38.56
C GLN A 41 6.84 -17.60 -37.39
N THR A 42 5.99 -17.93 -36.43
CA THR A 42 5.83 -17.15 -35.18
C THR A 42 6.78 -17.61 -34.07
N ALA A 43 7.22 -18.87 -34.11
CA ALA A 43 8.14 -19.43 -33.14
C ALA A 43 9.59 -19.04 -33.46
N LEU A 44 10.36 -18.75 -32.41
CA LEU A 44 11.81 -18.56 -32.50
C LEU A 44 12.53 -19.89 -32.26
N MET A 45 13.51 -20.19 -33.10
CA MET A 45 14.48 -21.26 -32.80
C MET A 45 15.58 -20.74 -31.89
N GLN A 46 16.27 -21.65 -31.20
CA GLN A 46 17.41 -21.33 -30.34
C GLN A 46 18.69 -21.94 -30.93
N PRO A 47 19.81 -21.20 -31.02
CA PRO A 47 21.13 -21.77 -31.21
C PRO A 47 21.43 -22.80 -30.11
N ARG A 48 22.27 -23.80 -30.38
CA ARG A 48 22.64 -24.73 -29.31
C ARG A 48 23.45 -23.99 -28.26
N MET A 49 23.09 -24.16 -26.99
CA MET A 49 23.80 -23.51 -25.87
C MET A 49 25.29 -23.84 -25.86
N SER A 50 25.67 -25.06 -26.26
CA SER A 50 27.08 -25.45 -26.40
C SER A 50 27.86 -24.58 -27.37
N ASP A 51 27.21 -24.12 -28.44
CA ASP A 51 27.87 -23.37 -29.51
C ASP A 51 28.02 -21.90 -29.09
N ILE A 52 27.04 -21.35 -28.37
CA ILE A 52 27.14 -20.03 -27.71
C ILE A 52 28.26 -20.02 -26.66
N VAL A 53 28.34 -21.04 -25.80
CA VAL A 53 29.41 -21.13 -24.79
C VAL A 53 30.80 -21.25 -25.46
N LYS A 54 30.93 -22.06 -26.52
CA LYS A 54 32.18 -22.18 -27.29
C LYS A 54 32.58 -20.86 -27.98
N MET A 55 31.62 -20.12 -28.52
CA MET A 55 31.85 -18.80 -29.12
C MET A 55 32.49 -17.85 -28.11
N TRP A 56 31.85 -17.67 -26.95
CA TRP A 56 32.37 -16.82 -25.88
C TRP A 56 33.71 -17.30 -25.34
N THR A 57 33.87 -18.60 -25.10
CA THR A 57 35.14 -19.19 -24.65
C THR A 57 36.27 -18.91 -25.64
N SER A 58 36.01 -19.06 -26.95
CA SER A 58 37.01 -18.81 -27.99
C SER A 58 37.37 -17.33 -28.08
N HIS A 59 36.38 -16.45 -27.90
CA HIS A 59 36.61 -15.01 -27.81
C HIS A 59 37.53 -14.67 -26.64
N PHE A 60 37.26 -15.17 -25.44
CA PHE A 60 38.11 -14.89 -24.27
C PHE A 60 39.55 -15.42 -24.42
N GLN A 61 39.79 -16.44 -25.25
CA GLN A 61 41.14 -16.93 -25.54
C GLN A 61 41.94 -16.03 -26.49
N ASP A 62 41.28 -15.44 -27.50
CA ASP A 62 41.91 -14.49 -28.44
C ASP A 62 40.86 -13.46 -28.93
N PRO A 63 40.61 -12.39 -28.15
CA PRO A 63 39.51 -11.45 -28.40
C PRO A 63 39.63 -10.70 -29.72
N LYS A 64 40.84 -10.57 -30.27
CA LYS A 64 41.08 -9.83 -31.51
C LYS A 64 40.80 -10.68 -32.74
N LYS A 65 40.93 -12.00 -32.62
CA LYS A 65 40.79 -12.94 -33.74
C LYS A 65 39.43 -13.65 -33.74
N ASN A 66 38.95 -14.07 -32.57
CA ASN A 66 37.76 -14.88 -32.43
C ASN A 66 36.58 -14.00 -32.01
N PHE A 67 35.63 -13.81 -32.93
CA PHE A 67 34.42 -12.99 -32.70
C PHE A 67 34.73 -11.61 -32.09
N PRO A 68 35.54 -10.77 -32.77
CA PRO A 68 36.04 -9.51 -32.20
C PRO A 68 34.95 -8.51 -31.81
N GLU A 69 33.78 -8.59 -32.45
CA GLU A 69 32.63 -7.75 -32.13
C GLU A 69 32.17 -7.92 -30.67
N LEU A 70 32.33 -9.11 -30.07
CA LEU A 70 31.99 -9.34 -28.66
C LEU A 70 32.77 -8.44 -27.69
N ALA A 71 33.92 -7.88 -28.09
CA ALA A 71 34.67 -6.93 -27.27
C ALA A 71 33.94 -5.59 -27.04
N LYS A 72 32.88 -5.33 -27.81
CA LYS A 72 31.99 -4.18 -27.61
C LYS A 72 31.06 -4.34 -26.42
N ILE A 73 30.78 -5.59 -26.03
CA ILE A 73 29.90 -5.99 -24.94
C ILE A 73 30.67 -5.90 -23.63
N LYS A 74 30.23 -5.02 -22.73
CA LYS A 74 30.94 -4.68 -21.51
C LYS A 74 30.13 -5.01 -20.27
N ASP A 75 30.84 -5.12 -19.16
CA ASP A 75 30.25 -5.12 -17.83
C ASP A 75 30.01 -3.67 -17.44
N ASP A 76 28.79 -3.21 -17.70
CA ASP A 76 28.38 -1.82 -17.56
C ASP A 76 28.02 -1.48 -16.10
N ASN A 77 27.68 -2.49 -15.28
CA ASN A 77 27.32 -2.31 -13.87
C ASN A 77 28.44 -2.73 -12.87
N ASN A 78 29.55 -3.27 -13.37
CA ASN A 78 30.71 -3.77 -12.61
C ASN A 78 30.39 -4.96 -11.68
N ASP A 79 29.45 -5.83 -12.05
CA ASP A 79 29.14 -7.06 -11.31
C ASP A 79 30.01 -8.27 -11.74
N GLY A 80 30.86 -8.07 -12.75
CA GLY A 80 31.74 -9.07 -13.33
C GLY A 80 31.17 -9.79 -14.54
N ILE A 81 29.95 -9.45 -15.00
CA ILE A 81 29.26 -10.10 -16.11
C ILE A 81 28.95 -9.08 -17.20
N PRO A 82 29.36 -9.29 -18.47
CA PRO A 82 28.98 -8.38 -19.54
C PRO A 82 27.48 -8.40 -19.85
N GLU A 83 26.88 -7.22 -20.04
CA GLU A 83 25.49 -7.05 -20.41
C GLU A 83 25.30 -6.75 -21.91
N VAL A 84 24.16 -7.16 -22.45
CA VAL A 84 23.76 -6.83 -23.83
C VAL A 84 22.58 -5.87 -23.75
N ASN A 85 22.89 -4.59 -23.54
CA ASN A 85 21.92 -3.56 -23.16
C ASN A 85 21.95 -2.31 -24.05
N THR A 86 23.06 -2.01 -24.73
CA THR A 86 23.12 -0.91 -25.70
C THR A 86 22.86 -1.38 -27.12
N ALA A 87 22.51 -0.45 -28.02
CA ALA A 87 22.29 -0.76 -29.43
C ALA A 87 23.53 -1.39 -30.09
N GLU A 88 24.73 -0.89 -29.76
CA GLU A 88 25.98 -1.40 -30.31
C GLU A 88 26.27 -2.83 -29.85
N GLU A 89 25.97 -3.15 -28.59
CA GLU A 89 26.18 -4.48 -28.02
C GLU A 89 25.18 -5.51 -28.55
N ILE A 90 23.93 -5.09 -28.75
CA ILE A 90 22.90 -5.92 -29.38
C ILE A 90 23.32 -6.28 -30.81
N ASP A 91 23.77 -5.30 -31.60
CA ASP A 91 24.28 -5.53 -32.95
C ASP A 91 25.53 -6.43 -32.94
N ALA A 92 26.44 -6.21 -32.00
CA ALA A 92 27.65 -7.02 -31.81
C ALA A 92 27.32 -8.48 -31.50
N LEU A 93 26.36 -8.74 -30.61
CA LEU A 93 25.93 -10.09 -30.28
C LEU A 93 25.26 -10.77 -31.48
N ILE A 94 24.32 -10.09 -32.14
CA ILE A 94 23.62 -10.62 -33.32
C ILE A 94 24.63 -10.98 -34.41
N SER A 95 25.59 -10.10 -34.69
CA SER A 95 26.65 -10.36 -35.68
C SER A 95 27.51 -11.55 -35.29
N SER A 96 27.98 -11.60 -34.03
CA SER A 96 28.86 -12.67 -33.55
C SER A 96 28.20 -14.04 -33.58
N VAL A 97 26.92 -14.12 -33.18
CA VAL A 97 26.14 -15.36 -33.24
C VAL A 97 25.87 -15.77 -34.70
N THR A 98 25.63 -14.81 -35.59
CA THR A 98 25.48 -15.08 -37.02
C THR A 98 26.75 -15.68 -37.62
N ASP A 99 27.91 -15.11 -37.29
CA ASP A 99 29.20 -15.60 -37.77
C ASP A 99 29.55 -16.97 -37.17
N MET A 100 29.19 -17.21 -35.90
CA MET A 100 29.32 -18.52 -35.27
C MET A 100 28.49 -19.57 -36.03
N LEU A 101 27.21 -19.27 -36.32
CA LEU A 101 26.34 -20.19 -37.04
C LEU A 101 26.87 -20.48 -38.47
N LYS A 102 27.41 -19.48 -39.16
CA LYS A 102 28.08 -19.67 -40.46
C LYS A 102 29.33 -20.55 -40.33
N SER A 103 30.13 -20.38 -39.28
CA SER A 103 31.37 -21.13 -39.08
C SER A 103 31.16 -22.64 -38.86
N ILE A 104 29.95 -23.04 -38.46
CA ILE A 104 29.54 -24.43 -38.28
C ILE A 104 28.60 -24.92 -39.41
N ASP A 105 28.57 -24.20 -40.53
CA ASP A 105 27.75 -24.50 -41.71
C ASP A 105 26.23 -24.62 -41.41
N TYR A 106 25.73 -23.87 -40.42
CA TYR A 106 24.30 -23.84 -40.13
C TYR A 106 23.51 -23.11 -41.25
N PRO A 107 22.43 -23.70 -41.80
CA PRO A 107 21.71 -23.11 -42.92
C PRO A 107 20.85 -21.92 -42.45
N LEU A 108 21.26 -20.72 -42.89
CA LEU A 108 20.60 -19.44 -42.59
C LEU A 108 19.63 -18.95 -43.70
N ASP A 109 19.36 -19.75 -44.74
CA ASP A 109 18.36 -19.37 -45.75
C ASP A 109 17.00 -19.12 -45.09
N LYS A 110 16.44 -17.93 -45.33
CA LYS A 110 15.19 -17.43 -44.71
C LYS A 110 15.19 -17.37 -43.17
N LYS A 111 16.38 -17.37 -42.56
CA LYS A 111 16.56 -17.27 -41.12
C LYS A 111 17.43 -16.09 -40.76
N ARG A 112 17.17 -15.50 -39.60
CA ARG A 112 17.94 -14.37 -39.07
C ARG A 112 18.16 -14.54 -37.57
N VAL A 113 19.37 -14.27 -37.12
CA VAL A 113 19.66 -14.17 -35.69
C VAL A 113 19.02 -12.90 -35.13
N VAL A 114 18.42 -13.03 -33.95
CA VAL A 114 17.80 -11.94 -33.20
C VAL A 114 18.27 -11.99 -31.75
N TRP A 115 18.18 -10.87 -31.04
CA TRP A 115 18.36 -10.85 -29.58
C TRP A 115 17.00 -10.77 -28.90
N VAL A 116 16.73 -11.69 -27.98
CA VAL A 116 15.49 -11.70 -27.20
C VAL A 116 15.80 -11.16 -25.81
N MET A 117 15.05 -10.16 -25.37
CA MET A 117 15.07 -9.67 -23.99
C MET A 117 13.63 -9.45 -23.51
N ASP A 118 13.20 -10.31 -22.59
CA ASP A 118 11.85 -10.40 -22.07
C ASP A 118 10.78 -10.59 -23.17
N ASP A 119 10.02 -9.55 -23.48
CA ASP A 119 9.00 -9.52 -24.53
C ASP A 119 9.50 -8.84 -25.81
N ARG A 120 10.75 -8.38 -25.87
CA ARG A 120 11.31 -7.69 -27.02
C ARG A 120 12.18 -8.62 -27.85
N VAL A 121 11.96 -8.62 -29.16
CA VAL A 121 12.76 -9.35 -30.14
C VAL A 121 13.45 -8.34 -31.04
N TYR A 122 14.74 -8.16 -30.81
CA TYR A 122 15.61 -7.21 -31.51
C TYR A 122 16.15 -7.84 -32.81
N ARG A 123 15.83 -7.22 -33.95
CA ARG A 123 16.42 -7.55 -35.26
C ARG A 123 17.71 -6.77 -35.51
N SER A 124 17.87 -5.66 -34.80
CA SER A 124 19.09 -4.86 -34.68
C SER A 124 19.07 -4.13 -33.35
N GLY A 125 20.17 -3.44 -33.01
CA GLY A 125 20.27 -2.59 -31.82
C GLY A 125 19.25 -1.45 -31.78
N LYS A 126 18.61 -1.11 -32.90
CA LYS A 126 17.65 0.00 -33.02
C LYS A 126 16.23 -0.44 -33.37
N GLU A 127 16.04 -1.70 -33.78
CA GLU A 127 14.76 -2.21 -34.22
C GLU A 127 14.39 -3.47 -33.44
N TYR A 128 13.26 -3.41 -32.75
CA TYR A 128 12.64 -4.58 -32.13
C TYR A 128 11.13 -4.57 -32.31
N CYS A 129 10.51 -5.74 -32.24
CA CYS A 129 9.08 -5.87 -32.02
C CYS A 129 8.80 -6.41 -30.61
N THR A 130 7.66 -6.02 -30.05
CA THR A 130 7.16 -6.55 -28.78
C THR A 130 6.25 -7.73 -29.08
N MET A 131 6.52 -8.85 -28.42
CA MET A 131 5.73 -10.07 -28.49
C MET A 131 4.59 -10.00 -27.48
N GLU A 132 3.41 -10.49 -27.87
CA GLU A 132 2.28 -10.61 -26.96
C GLU A 132 2.60 -11.62 -25.86
N LYS A 133 2.19 -11.29 -24.63
CA LYS A 133 2.33 -12.13 -23.44
C LYS A 133 1.15 -11.90 -22.52
N GLU A 134 0.91 -12.84 -21.62
CA GLU A 134 -0.13 -12.68 -20.61
C GLU A 134 0.27 -11.61 -19.56
N PRO A 135 -0.69 -10.92 -18.91
CA PRO A 135 -0.39 -9.88 -17.92
C PRO A 135 0.43 -10.36 -16.70
N TRP A 136 0.42 -11.66 -16.42
CA TRP A 136 1.21 -12.27 -15.34
C TRP A 136 2.57 -12.79 -15.80
N GLU A 137 2.95 -12.60 -17.06
CA GLU A 137 4.25 -12.99 -17.62
C GLU A 137 5.21 -11.80 -17.72
N LYS A 138 6.51 -12.08 -17.67
CA LYS A 138 7.54 -11.08 -18.01
C LYS A 138 8.13 -11.34 -19.39
N SER A 139 8.21 -12.60 -19.80
CA SER A 139 8.57 -13.02 -21.16
C SER A 139 7.57 -14.06 -21.67
N PRO A 140 7.11 -13.99 -22.93
CA PRO A 140 6.32 -15.06 -23.55
C PRO A 140 7.13 -16.33 -23.82
N PHE A 141 8.46 -16.24 -23.65
CA PHE A 141 9.39 -17.35 -23.84
C PHE A 141 9.77 -18.03 -22.52
N ALA A 142 9.18 -17.60 -21.39
CA ALA A 142 9.53 -18.10 -20.07
C ALA A 142 8.29 -18.40 -19.22
N ASN A 143 8.44 -19.32 -18.27
CA ASN A 143 7.35 -19.75 -17.41
C ASN A 143 7.10 -18.80 -16.23
N VAL A 144 5.89 -18.90 -15.69
CA VAL A 144 5.49 -18.25 -14.43
C VAL A 144 5.14 -19.33 -13.43
N HIS A 145 5.83 -19.30 -12.28
CA HIS A 145 5.64 -20.29 -11.23
C HIS A 145 4.91 -19.64 -10.05
N LYS A 146 3.68 -20.06 -9.80
CA LYS A 146 2.94 -19.65 -8.61
C LYS A 146 3.56 -20.28 -7.37
N TYR A 147 3.85 -19.48 -6.36
CA TYR A 147 4.17 -19.99 -5.02
C TYR A 147 2.87 -20.46 -4.36
N SER A 148 2.73 -21.77 -4.18
CA SER A 148 1.50 -22.37 -3.63
C SER A 148 1.62 -22.78 -2.16
N HIS A 149 2.82 -22.74 -1.58
CA HIS A 149 3.07 -23.11 -0.19
C HIS A 149 4.14 -22.18 0.40
N ASP A 150 3.71 -21.03 0.91
CA ASP A 150 4.50 -20.29 1.90
C ASP A 150 3.82 -20.52 3.25
N ILE A 151 4.43 -21.36 4.09
CA ILE A 151 3.87 -21.76 5.38
C ILE A 151 4.57 -20.95 6.46
N LEU A 152 3.91 -19.87 6.88
CA LEU A 152 4.34 -19.05 8.00
C LEU A 152 3.47 -19.38 9.22
N PRO A 153 4.01 -19.34 10.46
CA PRO A 153 3.19 -19.33 11.66
C PRO A 153 2.16 -18.20 11.59
N ALA A 154 0.96 -18.40 12.18
CA ALA A 154 -0.16 -17.46 12.04
C ALA A 154 0.20 -16.00 12.40
N LYS A 155 1.09 -15.79 13.39
CA LYS A 155 1.56 -14.45 13.80
C LYS A 155 2.59 -13.81 12.85
N ALA A 156 3.21 -14.59 11.97
CA ALA A 156 4.16 -14.13 10.96
C ALA A 156 3.54 -14.03 9.56
N ALA A 157 2.30 -14.51 9.40
CA ALA A 157 1.59 -14.44 8.13
C ALA A 157 1.26 -12.98 7.77
N LEU A 158 1.31 -12.67 6.48
CA LEU A 158 0.86 -11.37 5.97
C LEU A 158 -0.59 -11.11 6.38
N GLY A 159 -0.85 -9.95 6.99
CA GLY A 159 -2.17 -9.58 7.49
C GLY A 159 -2.42 -9.94 8.95
N ALA A 160 -1.45 -10.55 9.64
CA ALA A 160 -1.52 -10.83 11.08
C ALA A 160 -1.72 -9.55 11.91
N ASN A 161 -1.16 -8.41 11.49
CA ASN A 161 -1.40 -7.11 12.15
C ASN A 161 -2.50 -6.29 11.45
N GLY A 162 -3.33 -6.95 10.64
CA GLY A 162 -4.45 -6.35 9.92
C GLY A 162 -4.03 -5.55 8.68
N CYS A 163 -4.84 -4.57 8.31
CA CYS A 163 -4.71 -3.88 7.02
C CYS A 163 -3.38 -3.15 6.83
N THR A 164 -2.68 -2.74 7.90
CA THR A 164 -1.39 -2.05 7.78
C THR A 164 -0.27 -2.90 7.21
N ASP A 165 -0.32 -4.23 7.35
CA ASP A 165 0.71 -5.10 6.80
C ASP A 165 0.84 -4.92 5.28
N CYS A 166 -0.28 -4.70 4.58
CA CYS A 166 -0.31 -4.46 3.14
C CYS A 166 -0.36 -2.97 2.78
N HIS A 167 -1.03 -2.15 3.60
CA HIS A 167 -1.33 -0.77 3.26
C HIS A 167 -0.36 0.26 3.86
N ARG A 168 0.68 -0.09 4.61
CA ARG A 168 1.64 0.94 4.99
C ARG A 168 2.46 1.41 3.77
N PRO A 169 2.87 2.69 3.71
CA PRO A 169 3.72 3.20 2.62
C PRO A 169 5.07 2.48 2.49
N ASP A 170 5.57 1.90 3.58
CA ASP A 170 6.79 1.09 3.63
C ASP A 170 6.54 -0.41 3.37
N SER A 171 5.29 -0.82 3.12
CA SER A 171 4.95 -2.21 2.81
C SER A 171 5.38 -2.60 1.39
N SER A 172 6.07 -3.73 1.29
CA SER A 172 6.42 -4.34 0.00
C SER A 172 5.20 -4.81 -0.80
N PHE A 173 4.02 -4.93 -0.20
CA PHE A 173 2.84 -5.51 -0.88
C PHE A 173 2.39 -4.69 -2.10
N PHE A 174 2.39 -3.36 -2.02
CA PHE A 174 2.01 -2.49 -3.13
C PHE A 174 3.18 -1.67 -3.69
N PHE A 175 4.21 -1.43 -2.89
CA PHE A 175 5.29 -0.48 -3.22
C PHE A 175 6.62 -1.14 -3.55
N ALA A 176 6.74 -2.47 -3.44
CA ALA A 176 7.98 -3.15 -3.84
C ALA A 176 8.30 -2.90 -5.32
N PRO A 177 9.58 -2.69 -5.66
CA PRO A 177 10.01 -2.61 -7.05
C PRO A 177 9.87 -4.00 -7.70
N VAL A 178 9.18 -4.02 -8.83
CA VAL A 178 8.99 -5.19 -9.69
C VAL A 178 9.80 -4.98 -10.96
N LEU A 179 10.74 -5.88 -11.22
CA LEU A 179 11.49 -5.89 -12.47
C LEU A 179 10.55 -6.02 -13.67
N VAL A 180 10.67 -5.10 -14.61
CA VAL A 180 9.94 -5.05 -15.89
C VAL A 180 10.83 -5.54 -17.01
N HIS A 181 12.05 -4.98 -17.10
CA HIS A 181 13.10 -5.41 -18.00
C HIS A 181 14.40 -5.57 -17.24
N LEU A 182 15.22 -6.54 -17.68
CA LEU A 182 16.52 -6.84 -17.06
C LEU A 182 17.41 -5.59 -16.96
N PHE A 183 17.53 -4.83 -18.05
CA PHE A 183 18.45 -3.68 -18.14
C PHE A 183 17.87 -2.53 -18.98
N ASP A 184 18.22 -1.29 -18.61
CA ASP A 184 18.17 -0.10 -19.46
C ASP A 184 19.50 0.07 -20.22
N GLU A 185 19.62 1.13 -21.02
CA GLU A 185 20.85 1.45 -21.78
C GLU A 185 22.10 1.71 -20.90
N HIS A 186 21.94 1.75 -19.57
CA HIS A 186 23.02 1.92 -18.59
C HIS A 186 23.19 0.69 -17.69
N ALA A 187 22.72 -0.48 -18.14
CA ALA A 187 22.74 -1.74 -17.40
C ALA A 187 22.02 -1.70 -16.04
N ARG A 188 21.05 -0.79 -15.87
CA ARG A 188 20.26 -0.71 -14.63
C ARG A 188 18.95 -1.45 -14.80
N PRO A 189 18.47 -2.17 -13.76
CA PRO A 189 17.18 -2.83 -13.82
C PRO A 189 16.04 -1.83 -14.02
N VAL A 190 15.17 -2.10 -15.00
CA VAL A 190 13.96 -1.31 -15.22
C VAL A 190 12.88 -1.85 -14.31
N VAL A 191 12.43 -1.05 -13.35
CA VAL A 191 11.46 -1.46 -12.33
C VAL A 191 10.21 -0.58 -12.34
N GLU A 192 9.10 -1.15 -11.88
CA GLU A 192 7.84 -0.46 -11.61
C GLU A 192 7.33 -0.84 -10.20
N PRO A 193 6.49 -0.04 -9.55
CA PRO A 193 5.93 -0.43 -8.26
C PRO A 193 4.87 -1.55 -8.42
N GLN A 194 4.84 -2.47 -7.45
CA GLN A 194 3.99 -3.66 -7.43
C GLN A 194 2.50 -3.40 -7.70
N TYR A 195 1.97 -2.23 -7.32
CA TYR A 195 0.59 -1.87 -7.61
C TYR A 195 0.27 -1.74 -9.11
N VAL A 196 1.24 -1.36 -9.94
CA VAL A 196 1.07 -1.24 -11.40
C VAL A 196 0.81 -2.63 -11.99
N GLN A 197 1.63 -3.61 -11.58
CA GLN A 197 1.45 -5.01 -11.95
C GLN A 197 0.10 -5.59 -11.49
N LEU A 198 -0.45 -5.10 -10.37
CA LEU A 198 -1.77 -5.52 -9.90
C LEU A 198 -2.94 -4.82 -10.63
N GLY A 199 -2.64 -3.93 -11.58
CA GLY A 199 -3.62 -3.14 -12.32
C GLY A 199 -4.30 -2.08 -11.46
N LEU A 200 -3.59 -1.54 -10.46
CA LEU A 200 -4.11 -0.53 -9.53
C LEU A 200 -3.55 0.86 -9.87
N HIS A 201 -4.35 1.89 -9.59
CA HIS A 201 -3.92 3.27 -9.79
C HIS A 201 -3.16 3.78 -8.55
N GLY A 202 -2.01 4.42 -8.76
CA GLY A 202 -1.12 4.90 -7.68
C GLY A 202 -1.83 5.77 -6.65
N ASN A 203 -2.63 6.76 -7.09
CA ASN A 203 -3.38 7.65 -6.19
C ASN A 203 -4.34 6.88 -5.25
N THR A 204 -5.00 5.83 -5.74
CA THR A 204 -5.91 5.01 -4.93
C THR A 204 -5.14 4.23 -3.88
N VAL A 205 -4.00 3.64 -4.28
CA VAL A 205 -3.13 2.91 -3.36
C VAL A 205 -2.55 3.84 -2.31
N LEU A 206 -2.06 5.03 -2.69
CA LEU A 206 -1.53 6.01 -1.76
C LEU A 206 -2.59 6.53 -0.77
N LEU A 207 -3.80 6.83 -1.25
CA LEU A 207 -4.92 7.27 -0.39
C LEU A 207 -5.28 6.19 0.64
N THR A 208 -5.45 4.94 0.19
CA THR A 208 -5.73 3.83 1.11
C THR A 208 -4.56 3.58 2.06
N ALA A 209 -3.32 3.74 1.59
CA ALA A 209 -2.14 3.57 2.41
C ALA A 209 -2.07 4.61 3.53
N TRP A 210 -2.29 5.88 3.18
CA TRP A 210 -2.34 6.96 4.14
C TRP A 210 -3.49 6.77 5.14
N SER A 211 -4.69 6.39 4.66
CA SER A 211 -5.84 6.16 5.54
C SER A 211 -5.55 5.06 6.57
N GLN A 212 -5.01 3.92 6.12
CA GLN A 212 -4.73 2.79 7.01
C GLN A 212 -3.54 3.06 7.95
N ALA A 213 -2.51 3.78 7.49
CA ALA A 213 -1.29 4.02 8.26
C ALA A 213 -1.43 5.18 9.25
N TYR A 214 -2.26 6.19 8.96
CA TYR A 214 -2.31 7.43 9.73
C TYR A 214 -3.73 7.81 10.19
N LEU A 215 -4.70 7.88 9.27
CA LEU A 215 -6.05 8.36 9.60
C LEU A 215 -6.75 7.45 10.61
N LYS A 216 -6.78 6.14 10.35
CA LYS A 216 -7.43 5.19 11.26
C LYS A 216 -6.77 5.13 12.63
N PRO A 217 -5.43 5.04 12.76
CA PRO A 217 -4.78 5.19 14.06
C PRO A 217 -5.14 6.48 14.78
N ALA A 218 -5.24 7.61 14.08
CA ALA A 218 -5.69 8.87 14.67
C ALA A 218 -7.15 8.80 15.15
N ILE A 219 -8.06 8.21 14.37
CA ILE A 219 -9.45 7.95 14.77
C ILE A 219 -9.51 7.09 16.03
N TYR A 220 -8.68 6.05 16.12
CA TYR A 220 -8.62 5.19 17.31
C TYR A 220 -8.09 5.95 18.55
N GLY A 221 -7.10 6.82 18.37
CA GLY A 221 -6.67 7.74 19.43
C GLY A 221 -7.79 8.66 19.89
N LEU A 222 -8.56 9.24 18.96
CA LEU A 222 -9.71 10.09 19.28
C LEU A 222 -10.83 9.31 19.99
N LEU A 223 -11.10 8.07 19.55
CA LEU A 223 -12.04 7.18 20.22
C LEU A 223 -11.62 6.86 21.65
N LEU A 224 -10.33 6.62 21.88
CA LEU A 224 -9.78 6.38 23.21
C LEU A 224 -9.88 7.61 24.12
N LEU A 225 -9.79 8.81 23.54
CA LEU A 225 -9.95 10.08 24.26
C LEU A 225 -11.42 10.41 24.56
N LEU A 226 -12.37 9.95 23.75
CA LEU A 226 -13.80 10.31 23.85
C LEU A 226 -14.43 10.06 25.24
N PRO A 227 -14.15 8.94 25.95
CA PRO A 227 -14.66 8.73 27.30
C PRO A 227 -14.22 9.78 28.33
N VAL A 228 -13.07 10.43 28.15
CA VAL A 228 -12.51 11.38 29.12
C VAL A 228 -13.45 12.57 29.39
N PRO A 229 -13.85 13.38 28.39
CA PRO A 229 -14.80 14.46 28.62
C PRO A 229 -16.21 13.95 28.93
N LEU A 230 -16.60 12.77 28.42
CA LEU A 230 -17.89 12.18 28.78
C LEU A 230 -18.00 11.87 30.28
N LEU A 231 -16.94 11.32 30.89
CA LEU A 231 -16.88 11.05 32.33
C LEU A 231 -17.03 12.34 33.16
N ALA A 232 -16.38 13.44 32.75
CA ALA A 232 -16.54 14.74 33.40
C ALA A 232 -17.99 15.24 33.32
N LEU A 233 -18.62 15.16 32.14
CA LEU A 233 -20.01 15.61 31.95
C LEU A 233 -21.01 14.75 32.70
N ILE A 234 -20.84 13.42 32.70
CA ILE A 234 -21.66 12.50 33.49
C ILE A 234 -21.51 12.84 34.98
N GLY A 235 -20.28 12.99 35.48
CA GLY A 235 -20.03 13.36 36.86
C GLY A 235 -20.67 14.70 37.25
N GLN A 236 -20.60 15.71 36.37
CA GLN A 236 -21.29 16.98 36.57
C GLN A 236 -22.81 16.81 36.63
N ALA A 237 -23.40 16.07 35.68
CA ALA A 237 -24.83 15.81 35.65
C ALA A 237 -25.30 15.05 36.89
N THR A 238 -24.53 14.06 37.36
CA THR A 238 -24.82 13.30 38.59
C THR A 238 -24.79 14.21 39.82
N LEU A 239 -23.80 15.10 39.93
CA LEU A 239 -23.75 16.08 41.03
C LEU A 239 -24.90 17.07 40.96
N ALA A 240 -25.26 17.53 39.77
CA ALA A 240 -26.39 18.44 39.55
C ALA A 240 -27.73 17.81 39.94
N TRP A 241 -27.87 16.50 39.74
CA TRP A 241 -29.05 15.74 40.09
C TRP A 241 -29.14 15.46 41.59
N GLY A 242 -28.01 15.12 42.22
CA GLY A 242 -27.96 14.76 43.65
C GLY A 242 -27.95 15.96 44.62
N PHE A 243 -27.52 17.14 44.17
CA PHE A 243 -27.43 18.33 45.02
C PHE A 243 -28.32 19.47 44.49
N PRO A 244 -29.17 20.07 45.34
CA PRO A 244 -29.87 21.31 45.01
C PRO A 244 -28.87 22.40 44.58
N SER A 245 -29.19 23.15 43.52
CA SER A 245 -28.31 24.11 42.83
C SER A 245 -27.61 25.13 43.73
N GLN A 246 -28.13 25.38 44.92
CA GLN A 246 -27.61 26.35 45.89
C GLN A 246 -26.66 25.74 46.95
N SER A 247 -26.51 24.41 46.99
CA SER A 247 -25.85 23.71 48.11
C SER A 247 -24.55 22.99 47.75
N LEU A 248 -24.15 22.96 46.47
CA LEU A 248 -23.00 22.17 46.02
C LEU A 248 -21.66 22.81 46.46
N PRO A 249 -20.91 22.18 47.38
CA PRO A 249 -19.63 22.71 47.87
C PRO A 249 -18.61 22.84 46.73
N ARG A 250 -17.76 23.88 46.80
CA ARG A 250 -16.76 24.16 45.76
C ARG A 250 -15.82 22.99 45.51
N GLY A 251 -15.45 22.23 46.54
CA GLY A 251 -14.58 21.05 46.41
C GLY A 251 -15.22 19.91 45.61
N LEU A 252 -16.50 19.61 45.82
CA LEU A 252 -17.22 18.56 45.09
C LEU A 252 -17.34 18.88 43.59
N ARG A 253 -17.38 20.17 43.22
CA ARG A 253 -17.38 20.59 41.80
C ARG A 253 -16.10 20.19 41.07
N LEU A 254 -14.98 19.99 41.75
CA LEU A 254 -13.71 19.62 41.12
C LEU A 254 -13.61 18.12 40.84
N ILE A 255 -14.39 17.28 41.51
CA ILE A 255 -14.29 15.81 41.40
C ILE A 255 -14.41 15.33 39.95
N PRO A 256 -15.41 15.75 39.13
CA PRO A 256 -15.51 15.28 37.75
C PRO A 256 -14.31 15.67 36.88
N ILE A 257 -13.72 16.85 37.10
CA ILE A 257 -12.49 17.27 36.40
C ILE A 257 -11.30 16.41 36.83
N LEU A 258 -11.12 16.20 38.14
CA LEU A 258 -10.01 15.41 38.65
C LEU A 258 -10.07 13.97 38.14
N LEU A 259 -11.27 13.39 38.07
CA LEU A 259 -11.49 12.08 37.45
C LEU A 259 -11.12 12.09 35.96
N ALA A 260 -11.56 13.09 35.19
CA ALA A 260 -11.20 13.19 33.78
C ALA A 260 -9.70 13.40 33.57
N ILE A 261 -9.02 14.20 34.41
CA ILE A 261 -7.56 14.36 34.36
C ILE A 261 -6.88 13.01 34.66
N GLY A 262 -7.33 12.30 35.69
CA GLY A 262 -6.83 10.96 36.00
C GLY A 262 -7.01 9.98 34.85
N SER A 263 -8.20 9.96 34.22
CA SER A 263 -8.47 9.14 33.04
C SER A 263 -7.61 9.56 31.85
N LEU A 264 -7.36 10.86 31.65
CA LEU A 264 -6.47 11.35 30.60
C LEU A 264 -5.04 10.85 30.80
N VAL A 265 -4.52 10.88 32.04
CA VAL A 265 -3.19 10.36 32.38
C VAL A 265 -3.11 8.86 32.07
N VAL A 266 -4.15 8.09 32.41
CA VAL A 266 -4.22 6.65 32.07
C VAL A 266 -4.23 6.45 30.55
N VAL A 267 -5.06 7.19 29.81
CA VAL A 267 -5.12 7.10 28.34
C VAL A 267 -3.77 7.43 27.71
N VAL A 268 -3.14 8.53 28.13
CA VAL A 268 -1.82 8.93 27.64
C VAL A 268 -0.78 7.86 27.98
N SER A 269 -0.81 7.30 29.19
CA SER A 269 0.09 6.21 29.59
C SER A 269 -0.12 4.95 28.75
N LEU A 270 -1.35 4.58 28.41
CA LEU A 270 -1.65 3.44 27.55
C LEU A 270 -1.10 3.62 26.13
N LEU A 271 -1.13 4.83 25.59
CA LEU A 271 -0.56 5.13 24.27
C LEU A 271 0.97 4.93 24.20
N TYR A 272 1.68 5.01 25.34
CA TYR A 272 3.11 4.72 25.42
C TYR A 272 3.43 3.23 25.71
N HIS A 273 2.42 2.41 26.05
CA HIS A 273 2.58 1.00 26.38
C HIS A 273 1.69 0.12 25.48
N PRO A 274 2.12 -0.17 24.24
CA PRO A 274 1.29 -0.88 23.25
C PRO A 274 0.85 -2.27 23.71
N ASP A 275 1.72 -3.02 24.42
CA ASP A 275 1.39 -4.34 24.94
C ASP A 275 0.24 -4.28 25.97
N LEU A 276 0.23 -3.24 26.81
CA LEU A 276 -0.84 -3.02 27.77
C LEU A 276 -2.13 -2.57 27.08
N LEU A 277 -2.00 -1.76 26.03
CA LEU A 277 -3.14 -1.32 25.22
C LEU A 277 -3.84 -2.51 24.55
N GLU A 278 -3.09 -3.46 24.00
CA GLU A 278 -3.63 -4.70 23.42
C GLU A 278 -4.29 -5.61 24.48
N TYR A 279 -3.79 -5.60 25.71
CA TYR A 279 -4.37 -6.35 26.82
C TYR A 279 -5.69 -5.75 27.35
N VAL A 280 -5.77 -4.42 27.47
CA VAL A 280 -6.89 -3.72 28.13
C VAL A 280 -8.03 -3.38 27.17
N LEU A 281 -7.72 -3.11 25.90
CA LEU A 281 -8.68 -2.60 24.91
C LEU A 281 -8.87 -3.55 23.73
N PRO A 282 -10.01 -3.46 23.02
CA PRO A 282 -10.17 -4.21 21.79
C PRO A 282 -9.05 -3.87 20.79
N GLY A 283 -8.38 -4.91 20.30
CA GLY A 283 -7.34 -4.74 19.29
C GLY A 283 -7.87 -4.13 17.99
N ARG A 284 -6.97 -3.61 17.17
CA ARG A 284 -7.29 -2.98 15.87
C ARG A 284 -8.18 -3.86 14.99
N MET A 285 -7.87 -5.15 14.87
CA MET A 285 -8.68 -6.09 14.08
C MET A 285 -10.14 -6.15 14.55
N TRP A 286 -10.37 -6.07 15.86
CA TRP A 286 -11.72 -6.04 16.41
C TRP A 286 -12.45 -4.75 16.06
N LEU A 287 -11.77 -3.60 16.17
CA LEU A 287 -12.34 -2.29 15.79
C LEU A 287 -12.66 -2.22 14.29
N ASP A 288 -11.77 -2.75 13.45
CA ASP A 288 -11.97 -2.83 12.00
C ASP A 288 -13.12 -3.81 11.65
N ALA A 289 -13.23 -4.94 12.33
CA ALA A 289 -14.32 -5.92 12.11
C ALA A 289 -15.69 -5.40 12.58
N ASN A 290 -15.72 -4.60 13.65
CA ASN A 290 -16.95 -4.03 14.23
C ASN A 290 -17.17 -2.57 13.82
N HIS A 291 -16.52 -2.13 12.74
CA HIS A 291 -16.49 -0.74 12.30
C HIS A 291 -17.88 -0.12 12.15
N PHE A 292 -18.88 -0.89 11.70
CA PHE A 292 -20.27 -0.43 11.59
C PHE A 292 -20.87 0.00 12.94
N ILE A 293 -20.70 -0.83 13.99
CA ILE A 293 -21.25 -0.56 15.33
C ILE A 293 -20.51 0.61 15.97
N VAL A 294 -19.17 0.60 15.88
CA VAL A 294 -18.32 1.67 16.40
C VAL A 294 -18.70 3.00 15.76
N ALA A 295 -18.77 3.06 14.42
CA ALA A 295 -19.13 4.28 13.71
C ALA A 295 -20.56 4.74 14.01
N SER A 296 -21.52 3.83 14.15
CA SER A 296 -22.89 4.16 14.54
C SER A 296 -22.95 4.80 15.94
N GLY A 297 -22.17 4.28 16.90
CA GLY A 297 -22.02 4.87 18.23
C GLY A 297 -21.43 6.28 18.17
N VAL A 298 -20.37 6.48 17.39
CA VAL A 298 -19.77 7.80 17.16
C VAL A 298 -20.77 8.77 16.55
N MET A 299 -21.51 8.35 15.52
CA MET A 299 -22.51 9.19 14.87
C MET A 299 -23.64 9.57 15.83
N ALA A 300 -24.09 8.65 16.69
CA ALA A 300 -25.12 8.93 17.69
C ALA A 300 -24.64 9.96 18.73
N ILE A 301 -23.44 9.78 19.29
CA ILE A 301 -22.85 10.73 20.25
C ILE A 301 -22.62 12.09 19.58
N GLY A 302 -22.09 12.09 18.35
CA GLY A 302 -21.86 13.30 17.58
C GLY A 302 -23.16 14.04 17.23
N LEU A 303 -24.23 13.34 16.88
CA LEU A 303 -25.55 13.94 16.66
C LEU A 303 -26.07 14.61 17.94
N VAL A 304 -25.96 13.95 19.10
CA VAL A 304 -26.35 14.55 20.39
C VAL A 304 -25.54 15.81 20.69
N ALA A 305 -24.22 15.78 20.49
CA ALA A 305 -23.35 16.94 20.65
C ALA A 305 -23.73 18.09 19.70
N LEU A 306 -24.05 17.79 18.44
CA LEU A 306 -24.49 18.78 17.46
C LEU A 306 -25.84 19.40 17.81
N LEU A 307 -26.83 18.59 18.18
CA LEU A 307 -28.14 19.08 18.62
C LEU A 307 -28.01 19.99 19.84
N TRP A 308 -27.05 19.71 20.73
CA TRP A 308 -26.74 20.57 21.86
C TRP A 308 -26.17 21.94 21.43
N GLU A 309 -25.19 21.98 20.53
CA GLU A 309 -24.68 23.26 20.00
C GLU A 309 -25.75 24.03 19.23
N VAL A 310 -26.57 23.35 18.42
CA VAL A 310 -27.70 23.96 17.71
C VAL A 310 -28.66 24.61 18.71
N LYS A 311 -29.02 23.91 19.80
CA LYS A 311 -29.86 24.49 20.86
C LYS A 311 -29.23 25.76 21.45
N GLN A 312 -27.91 25.79 21.64
CA GLN A 312 -27.23 26.99 22.15
C GLN A 312 -27.26 28.17 21.16
N LEU A 313 -27.31 27.93 19.85
CA LEU A 313 -27.43 28.98 18.84
C LEU A 313 -28.79 29.70 18.84
N PHE A 314 -29.84 29.04 19.37
CA PHE A 314 -31.20 29.58 19.45
C PHE A 314 -31.51 30.33 20.76
N VAL A 315 -30.58 30.33 21.74
CA VAL A 315 -30.75 31.12 22.98
C VAL A 315 -30.50 32.60 22.67
N PRO A 316 -31.46 33.53 22.94
CA PRO A 316 -31.32 34.93 22.56
C PRO A 316 -30.24 35.68 23.36
N GLN A 317 -29.43 36.43 22.60
CA GLN A 317 -28.59 37.60 22.94
C GLN A 317 -27.42 37.42 23.94
N ASP A 318 -26.23 37.14 23.37
CA ASP A 318 -25.00 37.97 23.45
C ASP A 318 -23.74 37.22 22.96
N LEU A 319 -23.84 35.90 22.72
CA LEU A 319 -22.71 35.06 22.34
C LEU A 319 -23.10 34.04 21.24
N ARG A 320 -23.52 34.53 20.05
CA ARG A 320 -23.39 33.69 18.84
C ARG A 320 -21.89 33.51 18.56
N SER A 321 -21.31 32.51 19.18
CA SER A 321 -19.90 32.18 18.99
C SER A 321 -19.71 31.70 17.55
N VAL A 322 -18.87 32.40 16.78
CA VAL A 322 -18.44 31.99 15.43
C VAL A 322 -17.97 30.53 15.45
N MET A 323 -17.26 30.13 16.51
CA MET A 323 -16.83 28.75 16.72
C MET A 323 -18.00 27.76 16.84
N GLY A 324 -19.09 28.12 17.51
CA GLY A 324 -20.29 27.26 17.60
C GLY A 324 -20.93 27.03 16.23
N MET A 325 -21.02 28.09 15.41
CA MET A 325 -21.51 27.97 14.03
C MET A 325 -20.60 27.08 13.18
N VAL A 326 -19.28 27.25 13.29
CA VAL A 326 -18.30 26.41 12.58
C VAL A 326 -18.44 24.94 12.99
N LEU A 327 -18.57 24.64 14.29
CA LEU A 327 -18.75 23.26 14.77
C LEU A 327 -20.05 22.63 14.27
N VAL A 328 -21.15 23.38 14.25
CA VAL A 328 -22.44 22.90 13.73
C VAL A 328 -22.34 22.60 12.23
N VAL A 329 -21.73 23.50 11.45
CA VAL A 329 -21.56 23.30 10.00
C VAL A 329 -20.63 22.13 9.71
N VAL A 330 -19.44 22.10 10.30
CA VAL A 330 -18.44 21.05 10.06
C VAL A 330 -18.96 19.70 10.53
N GLY A 331 -19.52 19.61 11.73
CA GLY A 331 -20.07 18.37 12.25
C GLY A 331 -21.32 17.91 11.50
N GLY A 332 -22.20 18.83 11.09
CA GLY A 332 -23.36 18.52 10.25
C GLY A 332 -22.95 17.97 8.89
N LEU A 333 -22.01 18.63 8.20
CA LEU A 333 -21.44 18.13 6.94
C LEU A 333 -20.74 16.78 7.12
N SER A 334 -20.00 16.60 8.22
CA SER A 334 -19.34 15.33 8.53
C SER A 334 -20.36 14.21 8.74
N LEU A 335 -21.43 14.45 9.51
CA LEU A 335 -22.48 13.48 9.74
C LEU A 335 -23.19 13.07 8.43
N VAL A 336 -23.53 14.04 7.58
CA VAL A 336 -24.12 13.80 6.26
C VAL A 336 -23.15 13.00 5.38
N ALA A 337 -21.88 13.38 5.34
CA ALA A 337 -20.86 12.68 4.57
C ALA A 337 -20.65 11.24 5.05
N SER A 338 -20.65 10.99 6.37
CA SER A 338 -20.60 9.64 6.96
C SER A 338 -21.81 8.82 6.55
N VAL A 339 -23.03 9.36 6.65
CA VAL A 339 -24.25 8.63 6.26
C VAL A 339 -24.23 8.30 4.76
N LEU A 340 -23.99 9.29 3.89
CA LEU A 340 -23.97 9.08 2.44
C LEU A 340 -22.88 8.07 2.03
N SER A 341 -21.67 8.21 2.57
CA SER A 341 -20.58 7.27 2.29
C SER A 341 -20.87 5.87 2.80
N GLY A 342 -21.48 5.75 3.99
CA GLY A 342 -21.93 4.47 4.54
C GLY A 342 -22.99 3.79 3.66
N LEU A 343 -23.93 4.55 3.10
CA LEU A 343 -24.92 4.03 2.15
C LEU A 343 -24.24 3.49 0.87
N PHE A 344 -23.28 4.22 0.30
CA PHE A 344 -22.53 3.72 -0.86
C PHE A 344 -21.75 2.45 -0.55
N MET A 345 -21.13 2.37 0.62
CA MET A 345 -20.42 1.17 1.09
C MET A 345 -21.34 -0.04 1.27
N LEU A 346 -22.59 0.20 1.71
CA LEU A 346 -23.59 -0.85 1.93
C LEU A 346 -24.15 -1.38 0.60
N PHE A 347 -24.54 -0.50 -0.32
CA PHE A 347 -25.23 -0.91 -1.55
C PHE A 347 -24.30 -1.36 -2.69
N LYS A 348 -23.03 -0.92 -2.70
CA LYS A 348 -21.99 -1.34 -3.66
C LYS A 348 -22.49 -1.37 -5.12
N LEU A 349 -23.13 -0.29 -5.55
CA LEU A 349 -23.69 -0.19 -6.91
C LEU A 349 -22.58 -0.31 -7.94
N ARG A 350 -22.64 -1.32 -8.82
CA ARG A 350 -21.61 -1.61 -9.82
C ARG A 350 -21.32 -0.42 -10.75
N ALA A 351 -22.35 0.35 -11.11
CA ALA A 351 -22.21 1.56 -11.93
C ALA A 351 -21.42 2.68 -11.23
N LEU A 352 -21.29 2.62 -9.90
CA LEU A 352 -20.63 3.62 -9.05
C LEU A 352 -19.46 3.00 -8.29
N GLU A 353 -18.72 2.07 -8.90
CA GLU A 353 -17.62 1.37 -8.24
C GLU A 353 -16.54 2.33 -7.75
N LEU A 354 -16.18 3.34 -8.55
CA LEU A 354 -15.21 4.37 -8.14
C LEU A 354 -15.69 5.14 -6.91
N VAL A 355 -16.96 5.58 -6.91
CA VAL A 355 -17.57 6.29 -5.78
C VAL A 355 -17.57 5.40 -4.54
N THR A 356 -17.99 4.14 -4.67
CA THR A 356 -18.00 3.16 -3.59
C THR A 356 -16.61 2.98 -2.98
N ARG A 357 -15.55 2.92 -3.80
CA ARG A 357 -14.16 2.81 -3.31
C ARG A 357 -13.72 4.06 -2.56
N LEU A 358 -14.02 5.24 -3.08
CA LEU A 358 -13.71 6.52 -2.43
C LEU A 358 -14.50 6.71 -1.12
N SER A 359 -15.74 6.19 -1.06
CA SER A 359 -16.58 6.28 0.13
C SER A 359 -15.94 5.69 1.38
N TYR A 360 -15.08 4.67 1.29
CA TYR A 360 -14.36 4.15 2.47
C TYR A 360 -13.45 5.23 3.09
N SER A 361 -12.70 5.97 2.27
CA SER A 361 -11.79 7.02 2.77
C SER A 361 -12.56 8.27 3.21
N ILE A 362 -13.63 8.63 2.50
CA ILE A 362 -14.50 9.74 2.89
C ILE A 362 -15.20 9.43 4.21
N PHE A 363 -15.66 8.19 4.40
CA PHE A 363 -16.29 7.75 5.63
C PHE A 363 -15.34 7.86 6.83
N ASP A 364 -14.13 7.30 6.73
CA ASP A 364 -13.12 7.40 7.78
C ASP A 364 -12.80 8.88 8.09
N GLY A 365 -12.61 9.72 7.06
CA GLY A 365 -12.33 11.15 7.24
C GLY A 365 -13.47 11.90 7.94
N ALA A 366 -14.70 11.62 7.53
CA ALA A 366 -15.90 12.22 8.11
C ALA A 366 -16.11 11.79 9.58
N ILE A 367 -15.87 10.52 9.91
CA ILE A 367 -15.90 10.02 11.29
C ILE A 367 -14.82 10.68 12.15
N GLY A 368 -13.60 10.82 11.63
CA GLY A 368 -12.52 11.52 12.32
C GLY A 368 -12.86 12.98 12.62
N LEU A 369 -13.39 13.71 11.63
CA LEU A 369 -13.85 15.10 11.82
C LEU A 369 -15.00 15.20 12.82
N LEU A 370 -15.97 14.29 12.75
CA LEU A 370 -17.11 14.26 13.68
C LEU A 370 -16.63 14.01 15.11
N LEU A 371 -15.64 13.14 15.33
CA LEU A 371 -15.03 12.91 16.64
C LEU A 371 -14.35 14.17 17.18
N ILE A 372 -13.57 14.88 16.34
CA ILE A 372 -12.92 16.13 16.73
C ILE A 372 -13.97 17.16 17.14
N VAL A 373 -15.01 17.36 16.32
CA VAL A 373 -16.12 18.27 16.63
C VAL A 373 -16.78 17.88 17.95
N THR A 374 -17.09 16.60 18.13
CA THR A 374 -17.71 16.07 19.35
C THR A 374 -16.86 16.38 20.58
N LEU A 375 -15.57 16.05 20.55
CA LEU A 375 -14.64 16.33 21.65
C LEU A 375 -14.59 17.82 22.00
N VAL A 376 -14.50 18.70 20.99
CA VAL A 376 -14.49 20.16 21.21
C VAL A 376 -15.79 20.62 21.85
N VAL A 377 -16.94 20.14 21.39
CA VAL A 377 -18.24 20.45 21.98
C VAL A 377 -18.28 20.01 23.45
N LEU A 378 -17.91 18.76 23.75
CA LEU A 378 -17.94 18.25 25.12
C LEU A 378 -17.01 19.04 26.05
N ILE A 379 -15.79 19.37 25.61
CA ILE A 379 -14.84 20.19 26.38
C ILE A 379 -15.41 21.59 26.65
N ARG A 380 -16.04 22.21 25.64
CA ARG A 380 -16.71 23.52 25.82
C ARG A 380 -17.83 23.46 26.85
N GLN A 381 -18.62 22.39 26.86
CA GLN A 381 -19.68 22.23 27.85
C GLN A 381 -19.12 22.06 29.26
N ILE A 382 -18.06 21.26 29.42
CA ILE A 382 -17.35 21.15 30.71
C ILE A 382 -16.88 22.53 31.16
N ALA A 383 -16.25 23.30 30.28
CA ALA A 383 -15.76 24.64 30.61
C ALA A 383 -16.87 25.63 30.98
N ALA A 384 -18.04 25.54 30.32
CA ALA A 384 -19.19 26.39 30.61
C ALA A 384 -19.72 26.19 32.04
N TRP A 385 -19.66 24.96 32.56
CA TRP A 385 -20.09 24.63 33.93
C TRP A 385 -19.33 25.40 35.03
N TYR A 386 -18.07 25.78 34.77
CA TYR A 386 -17.22 26.48 35.75
C TYR A 386 -17.13 27.99 35.53
N ARG A 387 -17.80 28.53 34.50
CA ARG A 387 -17.87 29.99 34.34
C ARG A 387 -18.68 30.57 35.51
N PRO A 388 -18.16 31.57 36.24
CA PRO A 388 -18.94 32.22 37.28
C PRO A 388 -20.18 32.86 36.65
N THR A 389 -21.37 32.48 37.12
CA THR A 389 -22.60 33.22 36.84
C THR A 389 -22.43 34.60 37.47
N ARG A 390 -22.31 35.64 36.63
CA ARG A 390 -22.26 37.04 37.07
C ARG A 390 -23.64 37.52 37.50
#